data_AF-A0A5P3XF35-F1
#
_entry.id   AF-A0A5P3XF35-F1
#
_cell.length_a   1.000
_cell.length_b   1.000
_cell.length_c   1.000
_cell.angle_alpha   90.00
_cell.angle_beta   90.00
_cell.angle_gamma   90.00
#
_symmetry.space_group_name_H-M   'P 1'
#
loop_
_entity.id
_entity.type
_entity.pdbx_description
1 polymer ?
#
loop_
_entity_poly.entity_id
_entity_poly.type
_entity_poly.pdbx_seq_one_letter_code
_entity_poly.pdbx_strand_id
1 'polypeptide(L)'
;MKKNYNDKSPVEGVLYKVVWKPVCIKRILKQKAFADYFIETGNAYKSTIKAGYSENYAKGNVIKLLENARIKNYIEERKNERNRK
;
A
#
# COMPACT_ATOMS: atom_id res chain seq x y z
N MET A 1 12.13 -9.33 -19.29
CA MET A 1 10.70 -8.97 -19.46
C MET A 1 10.50 -7.48 -19.20
N LYS A 2 10.38 -6.66 -20.25
CA LYS A 2 9.97 -5.25 -20.11
C LYS A 2 8.44 -5.24 -20.02
N LYS A 3 7.88 -4.88 -18.86
CA LYS A 3 6.42 -4.77 -18.71
C LYS A 3 5.92 -3.63 -19.61
N ASN A 4 4.93 -3.92 -20.45
CA ASN A 4 4.33 -2.98 -21.37
C ASN A 4 3.68 -1.82 -20.59
N TYR A 5 3.81 -0.61 -21.12
CA TYR A 5 3.41 0.63 -20.43
C TYR A 5 1.89 0.81 -20.36
N ASN A 6 1.14 0.14 -21.23
CA ASN A 6 -0.28 0.35 -21.47
C ASN A 6 -1.23 -0.44 -20.55
N ASP A 7 -0.72 -1.33 -19.70
CA ASP A 7 -1.54 -2.13 -18.76
C ASP A 7 -1.73 -1.46 -17.39
N LYS A 8 -1.29 -0.20 -17.25
CA LYS A 8 -1.23 0.52 -15.97
C LYS A 8 -2.48 1.35 -15.75
N SER A 9 -3.04 1.31 -14.53
CA SER A 9 -4.25 2.06 -14.18
C SER A 9 -4.11 3.56 -14.54
N PRO A 10 -5.19 4.28 -14.92
CA PRO A 10 -5.12 5.61 -15.52
C PRO A 10 -4.30 6.65 -14.73
N VAL A 11 -4.24 6.51 -13.39
CA VAL A 11 -3.47 7.39 -12.50
C VAL A 11 -1.95 7.23 -12.65
N GLU A 12 -1.47 6.07 -13.11
CA GLU A 12 -0.04 5.77 -13.27
C GLU A 12 0.54 6.35 -14.57
N GLY A 13 -0.31 6.53 -15.60
CA GLY A 13 0.11 7.05 -16.92
C GLY A 13 0.34 8.56 -16.94
N VAL A 14 -0.41 9.33 -16.15
CA VAL A 14 -0.28 10.79 -16.04
C VAL A 14 0.95 11.16 -15.19
N LEU A 15 1.24 10.36 -14.16
CA LEU A 15 2.32 10.61 -13.19
C LEU A 15 3.72 10.49 -13.79
N TYR A 16 3.90 9.70 -14.86
CA TYR A 16 5.22 9.42 -15.45
C TYR A 16 5.73 10.50 -16.42
N LYS A 17 4.89 11.48 -16.81
CA LYS A 17 5.25 12.54 -17.78
C LYS A 17 5.91 13.78 -17.17
N VAL A 18 5.78 14.04 -15.86
CA VAL A 18 6.07 15.36 -15.27
C VAL A 18 7.18 15.37 -14.21
N VAL A 19 7.45 14.26 -13.48
CA VAL A 19 8.47 14.27 -12.40
C VAL A 19 9.19 12.92 -12.30
N TRP A 20 10.52 12.93 -12.45
CA TRP A 20 11.37 11.76 -12.18
C TRP A 20 11.49 11.50 -10.67
N LYS A 21 10.59 10.70 -10.10
CA LYS A 21 10.78 10.03 -8.79
C LYS A 21 10.22 8.59 -8.81
N PRO A 22 10.93 7.59 -9.35
CA PRO A 22 10.43 6.20 -9.42
C PRO A 22 10.37 5.48 -8.06
N VAL A 23 11.11 5.96 -7.06
CA VAL A 23 11.25 5.26 -5.76
C VAL A 23 10.02 5.46 -4.86
N CYS A 24 9.35 6.62 -4.91
CA CYS A 24 8.21 6.90 -4.03
C CYS A 24 6.95 6.11 -4.42
N ILE A 25 6.72 5.90 -5.72
CA ILE A 25 5.54 5.19 -6.24
C ILE A 25 5.53 3.73 -5.76
N LYS A 26 6.68 3.04 -5.87
CA LYS A 26 6.81 1.64 -5.43
C LYS A 26 6.50 1.47 -3.94
N ARG A 27 6.88 2.44 -3.10
CA ARG A 27 6.60 2.42 -1.65
C ARG A 27 5.12 2.66 -1.36
N ILE A 28 4.48 3.60 -2.07
CA ILE A 28 3.05 3.91 -1.89
C ILE A 28 2.18 2.71 -2.26
N LEU A 29 2.48 2.01 -3.36
CA LEU A 29 1.75 0.81 -3.79
C LEU A 29 1.82 -0.31 -2.74
N LYS A 30 3.00 -0.53 -2.13
CA LYS A 30 3.16 -1.52 -1.05
C LYS A 30 2.38 -1.15 0.22
N GLN A 31 2.37 0.13 0.58
CA GLN A 31 1.61 0.61 1.74
C GLN A 31 0.10 0.47 1.54
N LYS A 32 -0.39 0.75 0.32
CA LYS A 32 -1.79 0.53 -0.04
C LYS A 32 -2.17 -0.95 0.03
N ALA A 33 -1.37 -1.82 -0.60
CA ALA A 33 -1.58 -3.26 -0.55
C ALA A 33 -1.57 -3.81 0.89
N PHE A 34 -0.66 -3.31 1.73
CA PHE A 34 -0.64 -3.65 3.16
C PHE A 34 -1.96 -3.28 3.85
N ALA A 35 -2.46 -2.08 3.62
CA ALA A 35 -3.70 -1.63 4.26
C ALA A 35 -4.91 -2.43 3.79
N ASP A 36 -5.00 -2.77 2.50
CA ASP A 36 -6.06 -3.63 1.96
C ASP A 36 -6.07 -5.02 2.61
N TYR A 37 -4.91 -5.68 2.70
CA TYR A 37 -4.80 -6.97 3.40
C TYR A 37 -5.08 -6.86 4.90
N PHE A 38 -4.72 -5.73 5.52
CA PHE A 38 -4.98 -5.50 6.94
C PHE A 38 -6.47 -5.35 7.23
N ILE A 39 -7.19 -4.66 6.34
CA ILE A 39 -8.65 -4.52 6.42
C ILE A 39 -9.37 -5.87 6.19
N GLU A 40 -8.81 -6.75 5.36
CA GLU A 40 -9.35 -8.09 5.10
C GLU A 40 -9.06 -9.08 6.25
N THR A 41 -7.81 -9.15 6.71
CA THR A 41 -7.36 -10.20 7.62
C THR A 41 -7.33 -9.80 9.09
N GLY A 42 -7.33 -8.49 9.39
CA GLY A 42 -7.15 -7.95 10.75
C GLY A 42 -5.77 -8.24 11.37
N ASN A 43 -4.85 -8.89 10.65
CA ASN A 43 -3.54 -9.30 11.17
C ASN A 43 -2.43 -8.51 10.49
N ALA A 44 -1.72 -7.68 11.26
CA ALA A 44 -0.68 -6.82 10.75
C ALA A 44 0.49 -7.61 10.16
N TYR A 45 0.99 -8.63 10.87
CA TYR A 45 2.12 -9.45 10.43
C TYR A 45 1.84 -10.13 9.09
N LYS A 46 0.73 -10.87 9.00
CA LYS A 46 0.33 -11.58 7.77
C LYS A 46 0.11 -10.61 6.61
N SER A 47 -0.46 -9.45 6.87
CA SER A 47 -0.70 -8.42 5.86
C SER A 47 0.60 -7.83 5.31
N THR A 48 1.60 -7.61 6.18
CA THR A 48 2.91 -7.11 5.77
C THR A 48 3.65 -8.12 4.88
N ILE A 49 3.58 -9.42 5.20
CA ILE A 49 4.15 -10.47 4.34
C ILE A 49 3.46 -10.51 2.98
N LYS A 50 2.12 -10.50 2.95
CA LYS A 50 1.34 -10.49 1.69
C LYS A 50 1.61 -9.26 0.83
N ALA A 51 1.87 -8.10 1.44
CA ALA A 51 2.24 -6.87 0.74
C ALA A 51 3.68 -6.89 0.18
N GLY A 52 4.45 -7.96 0.39
CA GLY A 52 5.79 -8.14 -0.15
C GLY A 52 6.87 -7.37 0.61
N TYR A 53 6.71 -7.24 1.93
CA TYR A 53 7.79 -6.87 2.84
C TYR A 53 8.50 -8.14 3.34
N SER A 54 9.76 -7.98 3.79
CA SER A 54 10.52 -9.09 4.36
C SER A 54 9.96 -9.50 5.72
N GLU A 55 10.17 -10.77 6.10
CA GLU A 55 9.74 -11.28 7.40
C GLU A 55 10.36 -10.52 8.56
N ASN A 56 11.65 -10.19 8.47
CA ASN A 56 12.33 -9.42 9.52
C ASN A 56 11.68 -8.04 9.71
N TYR A 57 11.24 -7.41 8.61
CA TYR A 57 10.51 -6.14 8.69
C TYR A 57 9.14 -6.32 9.34
N ALA A 58 8.42 -7.38 9.00
CA ALA A 58 7.13 -7.68 9.60
C ALA A 58 7.22 -7.97 11.11
N LYS A 59 8.30 -8.61 11.58
CA LYS A 59 8.49 -8.90 13.03
C LYS A 59 8.78 -7.63 13.83
N GLY A 60 9.69 -6.77 13.36
CA GLY A 60 10.19 -5.64 14.14
C GLY A 60 9.57 -4.27 13.84
N ASN A 61 9.04 -4.07 12.62
CA ASN A 61 8.66 -2.74 12.13
C ASN A 61 7.19 -2.61 11.70
N VAL A 62 6.39 -3.68 11.80
CA VAL A 62 4.96 -3.62 11.44
C VAL A 62 4.17 -2.62 12.28
N ILE A 63 4.52 -2.47 13.56
CA ILE A 63 3.87 -1.50 14.45
C ILE A 63 4.13 -0.08 13.95
N LYS A 64 5.38 0.24 13.61
CA LYS A 64 5.76 1.53 13.00
C LYS A 64 5.06 1.79 11.68
N LEU A 65 4.80 0.72 10.90
CA LEU A 65 4.05 0.82 9.65
C LEU A 65 2.58 1.19 9.91
N LEU A 66 1.95 0.61 10.92
CA LEU A 66 0.59 0.97 11.36
C LEU A 66 0.51 2.37 11.97
N GLU A 67 1.57 2.83 12.64
CA GLU A 67 1.61 4.17 13.23
C GLU A 67 1.62 5.29 12.19
N ASN A 68 2.00 4.96 10.94
CA ASN A 68 2.09 5.92 9.85
C ASN A 68 0.73 6.57 9.55
N ALA A 69 0.67 7.91 9.64
CA ALA A 69 -0.55 8.68 9.43
C ALA A 69 -1.24 8.39 8.09
N ARG A 70 -0.48 8.18 7.00
CA ARG A 70 -1.07 7.91 5.68
C ARG A 70 -1.83 6.58 5.65
N ILE A 71 -1.29 5.57 6.32
CA ILE A 71 -1.89 4.23 6.38
C ILE A 71 -3.11 4.26 7.32
N LYS A 72 -3.00 4.97 8.46
CA LYS A 72 -4.14 5.17 9.38
C LYS A 72 -5.32 5.83 8.67
N ASN A 73 -5.09 6.96 8.01
CA ASN A 73 -6.13 7.69 7.29
C ASN A 73 -6.79 6.80 6.23
N TYR A 74 -6.00 6.05 5.46
CA TYR A 74 -6.53 5.13 4.45
C TYR A 74 -7.41 4.02 5.05
N ILE A 75 -7.00 3.43 6.17
CA ILE A 75 -7.79 2.40 6.87
C ILE A 75 -9.10 3.01 7.40
N GLU A 76 -9.05 4.21 7.95
CA GLU A 76 -10.22 4.91 8.49
C GLU A 76 -11.22 5.28 7.39
N GLU A 77 -10.76 5.87 6.28
CA GLU A 77 -11.57 6.16 5.10
C GLU A 77 -12.31 4.90 4.61
N ARG A 78 -11.58 3.79 4.44
CA ARG A 78 -12.14 2.52 3.96
C ARG A 78 -13.12 1.88 4.94
N LYS A 79 -12.90 2.03 6.25
CA LYS A 79 -13.85 1.58 7.28
C LYS A 79 -15.13 2.42 7.25
N ASN A 80 -15.00 3.74 7.14
CA ASN A 80 -16.14 4.64 7.04
C ASN A 80 -16.97 4.40 5.77
N GLU A 81 -16.31 4.14 4.63
CA GLU A 81 -16.98 3.72 3.39
C GLU A 81 -17.81 2.44 3.55
N ARG A 82 -17.31 1.45 4.31
CA ARG A 82 -18.04 0.21 4.58
C ARG A 82 -19.23 0.41 5.50
N ASN A 83 -19.09 1.25 6.53
CA ASN A 83 -20.16 1.51 7.51
C ASN A 83 -21.30 2.38 6.96
N ARG A 84 -21.06 3.14 5.88
CA ARG A 84 -22.08 3.99 5.22
C ARG A 84 -22.97 3.23 4.24
N LYS A 85 -22.69 1.97 3.98
CA LYS A 85 -23.51 1.07 3.16
C LYS A 85 -24.37 0.21 4.06
#